data_AF-A0A438E5A6-F1
#
_entry.id   AF-A0A438E5A6-F1
#
_cell.length_a   1.000
_cell.length_b   1.000
_cell.length_c   1.000
_cell.angle_alpha   90.00
_cell.angle_beta   90.00
_cell.angle_gamma   90.00
#
_symmetry.space_group_name_H-M   'P 1'
#
loop_
_entity.id
_entity.type
_entity.pdbx_description
1 polymer ?
#
loop_
_entity_poly.entity_id
_entity_poly.type
_entity_poly.pdbx_seq_one_letter_code
_entity_poly.pdbx_strand_id
1 'polypeptide(L)' 'MATADGGTDSIEKADVKGSIGAILDYSSRIGKEEKVAMEMAIEEFNSQYSNQHIDLLINDSQGEPIQAALAVPMTTS' A
#
# COMPACT_ATOMS: atom_id res chain seq x y z
N MET A 1 32.10 10.67 -41.41
CA MET A 1 30.78 10.17 -40.99
C MET A 1 31.01 9.45 -39.67
N ALA A 2 30.78 10.13 -38.55
CA ALA A 2 30.98 9.57 -37.22
C ALA A 2 29.61 9.16 -36.66
N THR A 3 29.42 7.87 -36.42
CA THR A 3 28.25 7.34 -35.74
C THR A 3 28.49 7.49 -34.24
N ALA A 4 27.79 8.41 -33.60
CA ALA A 4 27.76 8.48 -32.14
C ALA A 4 26.85 7.33 -31.66
N ASP A 5 27.48 6.29 -31.12
CA ASP A 5 26.82 5.23 -30.37
C ASP A 5 26.44 5.79 -29.00
N GLY A 6 25.27 6.43 -28.95
CA GLY A 6 24.65 6.88 -27.71
C GLY A 6 24.00 5.68 -27.04
N GLY A 7 24.78 4.92 -26.28
CA GLY A 7 24.27 3.90 -25.37
C GLY A 7 23.21 4.52 -24.46
N THR A 8 21.95 4.23 -24.75
CA THR A 8 20.86 4.53 -23.83
C THR A 8 20.97 3.54 -22.70
N ASP A 9 21.66 3.93 -21.62
CA ASP A 9 21.47 3.31 -20.32
C ASP A 9 20.01 3.61 -19.91
N SER A 10 19.09 2.79 -20.39
CA SER A 10 17.74 2.75 -19.89
C SER A 10 17.85 2.38 -18.42
N ILE A 11 17.81 3.39 -17.55
CA ILE A 11 17.65 3.19 -16.12
C ILE A 11 16.36 2.40 -15.98
N GLU A 12 16.49 1.09 -15.74
CA GLU A 12 15.35 0.23 -15.43
C GLU A 12 14.70 0.86 -14.20
N LYS A 13 13.52 1.44 -14.41
CA LYS A 13 12.75 2.05 -13.34
C LYS A 13 12.26 0.90 -12.47
N ALA A 14 13.02 0.58 -11.42
CA ALA A 14 12.70 -0.52 -10.52
C ALA A 14 11.26 -0.37 -10.01
N ASP A 15 10.53 -1.49 -10.01
CA ASP A 15 9.22 -1.56 -9.38
C ASP A 15 9.39 -1.42 -7.87
N VAL A 16 8.83 -0.35 -7.31
CA VAL A 16 8.84 -0.07 -5.87
C VAL A 16 7.52 -0.55 -5.30
N LYS A 17 7.57 -1.58 -4.46
CA LYS A 17 6.40 -2.09 -3.72
C LYS A 17 6.50 -1.72 -2.25
N GLY A 18 5.41 -1.23 -1.69
CA GLY A 18 5.27 -0.90 -0.27
C GLY A 18 3.96 -1.42 0.31
N SER A 19 3.84 -1.43 1.63
CA SER A 19 2.61 -1.83 2.31
C SER A 19 2.25 -0.81 3.39
N ILE A 20 0.96 -0.53 3.54
CA ILE A 20 0.42 0.31 4.60
C ILE A 20 -0.51 -0.54 5.47
N GLY A 21 -0.25 -0.55 6.78
CA GLY A 21 -1.11 -1.20 7.77
C GLY A 21 -2.19 -0.25 8.28
N ALA A 22 -3.40 -0.76 8.47
CA ALA A 22 -4.53 -0.03 9.06
C ALA A 22 -5.28 -0.90 10.06
N ILE A 23 -5.70 -0.32 11.18
CA ILE A 23 -6.61 -0.96 12.13
C ILE A 23 -7.92 -0.19 12.05
N LEU A 24 -9.00 -0.88 11.69
CA LEU A 24 -10.32 -0.28 11.53
C LEU A 24 -11.32 -1.04 12.40
N ASP A 25 -12.41 -0.39 12.79
CA ASP A 25 -13.55 -1.06 13.42
C ASP A 25 -14.66 -1.29 12.39
N TYR A 26 -14.70 -2.49 11.79
CA TYR A 26 -15.71 -2.83 10.79
C TYR A 26 -17.09 -3.10 11.39
N SER A 27 -17.21 -3.19 12.72
CA SER A 27 -18.52 -3.25 13.36
C SER A 27 -19.24 -1.89 13.27
N SER A 28 -18.46 -0.81 13.24
CA SER A 28 -18.98 0.56 13.13
C SER A 28 -19.26 0.96 11.67
N ARG A 29 -20.17 1.94 11.51
CA ARG A 29 -20.36 2.62 10.23
C ARG A 29 -19.10 3.38 9.81
N ILE A 30 -18.41 4.02 10.77
CA ILE A 30 -17.24 4.86 10.52
C ILE A 30 -16.10 4.03 9.93
N GLY A 31 -15.76 2.88 10.51
CA GLY A 31 -14.68 2.03 10.00
C GLY A 31 -14.93 1.46 8.60
N LYS A 32 -16.20 1.31 8.20
CA LYS A 32 -16.55 0.94 6.81
C LYS A 32 -16.34 2.10 5.84
N GLU A 33 -16.73 3.31 6.23
CA GLU A 33 -16.49 4.52 5.44
C GLU A 33 -14.99 4.79 5.29
N GLU A 34 -14.21 4.62 6.36
CA GLU A 34 -12.75 4.74 6.36
C GLU A 34 -12.09 3.72 5.43
N LYS A 35 -12.51 2.45 5.47
CA LYS A 35 -12.02 1.41 4.54
C LYS A 35 -12.16 1.85 3.09
N VAL A 36 -13.36 2.29 2.71
CA VAL A 36 -13.64 2.71 1.33
C VAL A 36 -12.80 3.92 0.94
N ALA A 37 -12.61 4.89 1.83
CA ALA A 37 -11.74 6.03 1.59
C ALA A 37 -10.28 5.63 1.34
N MET A 38 -9.76 4.68 2.13
CA MET A 38 -8.39 4.18 1.97
C MET A 38 -8.22 3.39 0.66
N GLU A 39 -9.19 2.55 0.31
CA GLU A 39 -9.17 1.80 -0.95
C GLU A 39 -9.18 2.73 -2.17
N MET A 40 -10.03 3.76 -2.17
CA MET A 40 -10.05 4.77 -3.24
C MET A 40 -8.71 5.50 -3.35
N ALA A 41 -8.12 5.91 -2.23
CA ALA A 41 -6.84 6.61 -2.23
C ALA A 41 -5.69 5.74 -2.79
N ILE A 42 -5.68 4.44 -2.46
CA ILE A 42 -4.66 3.50 -2.93
C ILE A 42 -4.87 3.14 -4.41
N GLU A 43 -6.12 3.00 -4.86
CA GLU A 43 -6.42 2.81 -6.29
C GLU A 43 -5.97 4.02 -7.11
N GLU A 44 -6.25 5.24 -6.62
CA GLU A 44 -5.79 6.47 -7.27
C GLU A 44 -4.25 6.59 -7.26
N PHE A 45 -3.57 6.20 -6.19
CA PHE A 45 -2.10 6.19 -6.15
C PHE A 45 -1.51 5.17 -7.13
N ASN A 46 -2.00 3.93 -7.08
CA ASN A 46 -1.49 2.82 -7.88
C ASN A 46 -1.77 3.01 -9.39
N SER A 47 -2.83 3.76 -9.74
CA SER A 47 -3.12 4.08 -11.15
C SER A 47 -2.25 5.22 -11.71
N GLN A 48 -1.72 6.11 -10.86
CA GLN A 48 -0.87 7.23 -11.27
C GLN A 48 0.58 6.81 -11.56
N TYR A 49 1.07 5.77 -10.89
CA TYR A 49 2.49 5.39 -10.94
C TYR A 49 2.64 3.93 -11.40
N SER A 50 3.00 3.72 -12.67
CA SER A 50 3.12 2.37 -13.25
C SER A 50 4.20 1.47 -12.64
N ASN A 51 5.15 2.03 -11.90
CA ASN A 51 6.25 1.32 -11.25
C ASN A 51 6.18 1.41 -9.71
N GLN A 52 5.10 1.95 -9.14
CA GLN A 52 4.92 2.04 -7.70
C GLN A 52 3.61 1.38 -7.33
N HIS A 53 3.66 0.54 -6.29
CA HIS A 53 2.48 -0.17 -5.83
C HIS A 53 2.44 -0.18 -4.31
N ILE A 54 1.28 0.16 -3.75
CA ILE A 54 1.00 0.07 -2.32
C ILE A 54 -0.08 -0.99 -2.09
N ASP A 55 0.23 -1.95 -1.22
CA ASP A 55 -0.72 -2.90 -0.66
C ASP A 55 -1.34 -2.35 0.64
N LEU A 56 -2.67 -2.43 0.76
CA LEU A 56 -3.39 -2.10 2.00
C LEU A 56 -3.57 -3.35 2.85
N LEU A 57 -3.00 -3.36 4.05
CA LEU A 57 -3.13 -4.44 5.03
C LEU A 57 -4.07 -3.99 6.15
N ILE A 58 -5.33 -4.44 6.10
CA ILE A 58 -6.32 -4.05 7.10
C ILE A 58 -6.49 -5.15 8.15
N ASN A 59 -6.38 -4.76 9.41
CA ASN A 59 -6.80 -5.55 10.56
C ASN A 59 -8.09 -4.98 11.13
N ASP A 60 -9.07 -5.85 11.26
CA ASP A 60 -10.37 -5.51 11.83
C ASP A 60 -10.32 -5.69 13.35
N SER A 61 -10.55 -4.60 14.07
CA SER A 61 -10.55 -4.58 15.53
C SER A 61 -11.88 -5.04 16.13
N GLN A 62 -12.98 -5.04 15.37
CA GLN A 62 -14.33 -5.32 15.88
C GLN A 62 -14.76 -4.44 17.08
N GLY A 63 -14.14 -3.28 17.26
CA GLY A 63 -14.35 -2.43 18.43
C GLY A 63 -13.65 -2.93 19.71
N GLU A 64 -12.86 -4.01 19.61
CA GLU A 64 -12.17 -4.66 20.71
C GLU A 64 -10.69 -4.19 20.81
N PRO A 65 -10.29 -3.50 21.89
CA PRO A 65 -8.94 -2.96 22.05
C PRO A 65 -7.84 -4.03 21.97
N ILE A 66 -8.13 -5.26 22.39
CA ILE A 66 -7.18 -6.38 22.36
C ILE A 66 -6.90 -6.81 20.91
N GLN A 67 -7.91 -6.82 20.05
CA GLN A 67 -7.72 -7.17 18.63
C GLN A 67 -6.87 -6.11 17.91
N ALA A 68 -7.08 -4.83 18.24
CA ALA A 68 -6.22 -3.75 17.76
C ALA A 68 -4.76 -3.90 18.25
N ALA A 69 -4.53 -4.32 19.50
CA ALA A 69 -3.19 -4.53 20.04
C ALA A 69 -2.46 -5.76 19.45
N LEU A 70 -3.21 -6.76 18.98
CA LEU A 70 -2.65 -7.96 18.33
C LEU A 70 -2.39 -7.78 16.84
N ALA A 71 -2.87 -6.69 16.24
CA ALA A 71 -2.68 -6.36 14.83
C ALA A 71 -1.22 -6.01 14.45
N VAL A 72 -0.29 -6.03 15.41
CA VAL A 72 1.14 -5.80 15.18
C VAL A 72 1.71 -7.00 14.40
N PRO A 73 2.37 -6.81 13.25
CA PRO A 73 2.99 -7.90 12.52
C PRO A 73 4.06 -8.54 13.41
N MET A 74 3.78 -9.76 13.87
CA MET A 74 4.72 -10.61 14.58
C MET A 74 5.79 -11.04 13.56
N THR A 75 6.85 -10.25 13.39
CA THR A 75 8.00 -10.67 12.59
C THR A 75 8.79 -11.67 13.43
N THR A 76 8.49 -12.96 13.29
CA THR A 76 9.39 -14.01 13.76
C THR A 76 10.63 -13.98 12.88
N SER A 77 11.78 -13.77 13.52
CA SER A 77 13.13 -13.63 12.95
C SER A 77 13.57 -14.79 12.06
#